data_AF-A0A1Z9BJ78-F1
#
_entry.id   AF-A0A1Z9BJ78-F1
#
_cell.length_a   1.000
_cell.length_b   1.000
_cell.length_c   1.000
_cell.angle_alpha   90.00
_cell.angle_beta   90.00
_cell.angle_gamma   90.00
#
_symmetry.space_group_name_H-M   'P 1'
#
loop_
_entity.id
_entity.type
_entity.pdbx_description
1 polymer ?
#
loop_
_entity_poly.entity_id
_entity_poly.type
_entity_poly.pdbx_seq_one_letter_code
_entity_poly.pdbx_strand_id
1 'polypeptide(L)'
;MKRGGTWHKVSKAYRLAHPFCERCGALAEEVHHLIPWRANDRASRYDWENLRAVCKRCHCEIEGRTPPPDKDVSDGARYPLGQQSFFRGASRVPSRAGRRRPPRW
;
A
#
# COMPACT_ATOMS: atom_id res chain seq x y z
N MET A 1 -26.55 -1.07 0.69
CA MET A 1 -26.42 -1.26 -0.77
C MET A 1 -25.68 -2.56 -1.05
N LYS A 2 -26.36 -3.60 -1.57
CA LYS A 2 -25.70 -4.86 -1.93
C LYS A 2 -24.78 -4.62 -3.13
N ARG A 3 -23.50 -4.98 -3.00
CA ARG A 3 -22.55 -5.03 -4.12
C ARG A 3 -23.19 -5.92 -5.19
N GLY A 4 -23.48 -5.37 -6.37
CA GLY A 4 -24.28 -6.04 -7.40
C GLY A 4 -23.70 -7.41 -7.77
N GLY A 5 -24.56 -8.41 -7.96
CA GLY A 5 -24.13 -9.79 -8.27
C GLY A 5 -23.22 -9.91 -9.49
N THR A 6 -23.33 -8.98 -10.43
CA THR A 6 -22.45 -8.86 -11.61
C THR A 6 -20.99 -8.67 -11.22
N TRP A 7 -20.68 -7.76 -10.27
CA TRP A 7 -19.30 -7.54 -9.82
C TRP A 7 -18.71 -8.80 -9.19
N HIS A 8 -19.50 -9.52 -8.37
CA HIS A 8 -19.01 -10.74 -7.73
C HIS A 8 -18.62 -11.81 -8.76
N LYS A 9 -19.43 -11.97 -9.82
CA LYS A 9 -19.15 -12.90 -10.93
C LYS A 9 -17.90 -12.49 -11.70
N VAL A 10 -17.82 -11.22 -12.12
CA VAL A 10 -16.70 -10.68 -12.91
C VAL A 10 -15.39 -10.74 -12.11
N SER A 11 -15.40 -10.27 -10.86
CA SER A 11 -14.21 -10.30 -10.00
C SER A 11 -13.73 -11.73 -9.71
N LYS A 12 -14.65 -12.70 -9.57
CA LYS A 12 -14.27 -14.11 -9.43
C LYS A 12 -13.66 -14.66 -10.71
N ALA A 13 -14.29 -14.41 -11.86
CA ALA A 13 -13.77 -14.86 -13.16
C ALA A 13 -12.38 -14.27 -13.46
N TYR A 14 -12.21 -12.95 -13.22
CA TYR A 14 -10.94 -12.26 -13.45
C TYR A 14 -9.83 -12.82 -12.55
N ARG A 15 -10.09 -13.08 -11.26
CA ARG A 15 -9.07 -13.69 -10.36
C ARG A 15 -8.72 -15.13 -10.70
N LEU A 16 -9.64 -15.88 -11.33
CA LEU A 16 -9.33 -17.22 -11.81
C LEU A 16 -8.40 -17.18 -13.03
N ALA A 17 -8.58 -16.20 -13.92
CA ALA A 17 -7.69 -15.97 -15.06
C ALA A 17 -6.36 -15.32 -14.64
N HIS A 18 -6.38 -14.46 -13.63
CA HIS A 18 -5.24 -13.70 -13.11
C HIS A 18 -5.01 -14.03 -11.62
N PRO A 19 -4.45 -15.20 -11.30
CA PRO A 19 -4.28 -15.66 -9.92
C PRO A 19 -3.20 -14.87 -9.14
N PHE A 20 -2.34 -14.12 -9.84
CA PHE A 20 -1.26 -13.34 -9.25
C PHE A 20 -1.50 -11.84 -9.41
N CYS A 21 -0.96 -11.08 -8.48
CA CYS A 21 -0.99 -9.63 -8.46
C CYS A 21 -0.13 -9.09 -9.59
N GLU A 22 -0.74 -8.31 -10.47
CA GLU A 22 -0.06 -7.71 -11.63
C GLU A 22 0.97 -6.63 -11.25
N ARG A 23 1.04 -6.24 -9.97
CA ARG A 23 2.01 -5.25 -9.46
C ARG A 23 3.21 -5.87 -8.76
N CYS A 24 3.02 -6.92 -7.97
CA CYS A 24 4.09 -7.50 -7.14
C CYS A 24 4.28 -9.02 -7.27
N GLY A 25 3.43 -9.71 -8.05
CA GLY A 25 3.52 -11.16 -8.26
C GLY A 25 3.01 -12.03 -7.10
N ALA A 26 2.59 -11.46 -5.97
CA ALA A 26 1.94 -12.21 -4.88
C ALA A 26 0.56 -12.74 -5.31
N LEU A 27 -0.07 -13.61 -4.51
CA LEU A 27 -1.44 -14.07 -4.82
C LEU A 27 -2.43 -12.90 -4.86
N ALA A 28 -3.26 -12.87 -5.91
CA ALA A 28 -4.31 -11.88 -6.07
C ALA A 28 -5.51 -12.22 -5.18
N GLU A 29 -5.89 -11.29 -4.31
CA GLU A 29 -7.05 -11.45 -3.44
C GLU A 29 -8.24 -10.63 -3.92
N GLU A 30 -7.98 -9.48 -4.53
CA GLU A 30 -8.96 -8.48 -4.91
C GLU A 30 -8.75 -8.01 -6.36
N VAL A 31 -9.76 -7.33 -6.92
CA VAL A 31 -9.70 -6.72 -8.25
C VAL A 31 -9.92 -5.22 -8.12
N HIS A 32 -8.98 -4.44 -8.64
CA HIS A 32 -9.00 -2.99 -8.64
C HIS A 32 -9.43 -2.47 -10.03
N HIS A 33 -10.13 -1.33 -10.08
CA HIS A 33 -10.48 -0.68 -11.34
C HIS A 33 -9.38 0.34 -11.70
N LEU A 34 -8.83 0.29 -12.91
CA LEU A 34 -7.81 1.24 -13.36
C LEU A 34 -8.39 2.66 -13.47
N ILE A 35 -9.57 2.77 -14.08
CA ILE A 35 -10.38 3.98 -14.12
C ILE A 35 -11.40 3.89 -12.98
N PRO A 36 -11.40 4.86 -12.04
CA PRO A 36 -12.30 4.86 -10.91
C PRO A 36 -13.76 4.74 -11.33
N TRP A 37 -14.55 4.06 -10.50
CA TRP A 37 -15.99 3.84 -10.74
C TRP A 37 -16.77 5.11 -11.10
N ARG A 38 -16.41 6.27 -10.53
CA ARG A 38 -17.08 7.56 -10.76
C ARG A 38 -16.72 8.22 -12.09
N ALA A 39 -15.55 7.92 -12.63
CA ALA A 39 -15.03 8.51 -13.86
C ALA A 39 -15.23 7.61 -15.09
N ASN A 40 -15.77 6.41 -14.89
CA ASN A 40 -15.91 5.39 -15.93
C ASN A 40 -17.34 5.36 -16.51
N ASP A 41 -17.40 5.11 -17.81
CA ASP A 41 -18.65 4.86 -18.54
C ASP A 41 -19.37 3.62 -18.01
N ARG A 42 -20.70 3.59 -18.16
CA ARG A 42 -21.53 2.45 -17.72
C ARG A 42 -21.15 1.14 -18.39
N ALA A 43 -20.75 1.20 -19.66
CA ALA A 43 -20.32 0.06 -20.44
C ALA A 43 -19.02 -0.53 -19.88
N SER A 44 -18.03 0.33 -19.62
CA SER A 44 -16.65 -0.11 -19.32
C SER A 44 -16.37 -0.44 -17.86
N ARG A 45 -17.41 -0.55 -17.02
CA ARG A 45 -17.27 -0.87 -15.58
C ARG A 45 -16.75 -2.26 -15.32
N TYR A 46 -17.07 -3.19 -16.21
CA TYR A 46 -16.71 -4.60 -16.08
C TYR A 46 -15.80 -5.07 -17.21
N ASP A 47 -15.31 -4.14 -18.03
CA ASP A 47 -14.35 -4.43 -19.09
C ASP A 47 -13.06 -4.91 -18.45
N TRP A 48 -12.55 -6.03 -18.92
CA TRP A 48 -11.37 -6.67 -18.36
C TRP A 48 -10.14 -5.78 -18.47
N GLU A 49 -10.05 -4.95 -19.52
CA GLU A 49 -8.98 -3.97 -19.71
C GLU A 49 -8.96 -2.89 -18.62
N ASN A 50 -10.10 -2.64 -17.97
CA ASN A 50 -10.21 -1.68 -16.89
C ASN A 50 -10.05 -2.34 -15.50
N LEU A 51 -9.77 -3.64 -15.44
CA LEU A 51 -9.58 -4.38 -14.20
C LEU A 51 -8.12 -4.77 -14.01
N ARG A 52 -7.72 -4.91 -12.75
CA ARG A 52 -6.40 -5.38 -12.37
C ARG A 52 -6.47 -6.28 -11.16
N ALA A 53 -5.84 -7.45 -11.24
CA ALA A 53 -5.72 -8.37 -10.11
C ALA A 53 -4.64 -7.86 -9.14
N VAL A 54 -5.00 -7.66 -7.86
CA VAL A 54 -4.10 -7.12 -6.84
C VAL A 54 -4.19 -7.87 -5.51
N CYS A 55 -3.08 -7.92 -4.78
CA CYS A 55 -3.10 -8.32 -3.37
C CYS A 55 -3.61 -7.19 -2.49
N LYS A 56 -4.07 -7.49 -1.26
CA LYS A 56 -4.62 -6.48 -0.34
C LYS A 56 -3.64 -5.34 -0.05
N ARG A 57 -2.34 -5.64 0.09
CA ARG A 57 -1.31 -4.64 0.34
C ARG A 57 -1.23 -3.61 -0.79
N CYS A 58 -1.11 -4.09 -2.04
CA CYS A 58 -1.05 -3.21 -3.20
C CYS A 58 -2.38 -2.48 -3.42
N HIS A 59 -3.51 -3.12 -3.13
CA HIS A 59 -4.81 -2.48 -3.23
C HIS A 59 -4.93 -1.29 -2.25
N CYS A 60 -4.55 -1.48 -0.99
CA CYS A 60 -4.51 -0.41 0.01
C CYS A 60 -3.60 0.74 -0.44
N GLU A 61 -2.41 0.44 -0.97
CA GLU A 61 -1.46 1.46 -1.44
C GLU A 61 -2.03 2.29 -2.59
N ILE A 62 -2.69 1.66 -3.57
CA ILE A 62 -3.33 2.37 -4.69
C ILE A 62 -4.48 3.26 -4.20
N GLU A 63 -5.24 2.78 -3.23
CA GLU A 63 -6.36 3.51 -2.62
C GLU A 63 -5.90 4.58 -1.61
N GLY A 64 -4.60 4.73 -1.37
CA GLY A 64 -4.04 5.65 -0.37
C GLY A 64 -4.41 5.28 1.08
N ARG A 65 -4.75 4.02 1.33
CA ARG A 65 -5.09 3.48 2.64
C ARG A 65 -3.89 2.75 3.26
N THR A 66 -3.82 2.73 4.58
CA THR A 66 -2.82 1.93 5.30
C THR A 66 -3.04 0.45 4.97
N PRO A 67 -2.02 -0.29 4.49
CA PRO A 67 -2.14 -1.73 4.28
C PRO A 67 -2.35 -2.43 5.62
N PRO A 68 -3.14 -3.52 5.67
CA PRO A 68 -3.21 -4.33 6.88
C PRO A 68 -1.80 -4.84 7.22
N PRO A 69 -1.45 -4.97 8.51
CA PRO A 69 -0.23 -5.66 8.89
C PRO A 69 -0.28 -7.06 8.29
N ASP A 70 0.88 -7.54 7.84
CA ASP A 70 1.02 -8.92 7.42
C ASP A 70 0.61 -9.83 8.58
N LYS A 71 -0.34 -10.72 8.29
CA LYS A 71 -0.96 -11.63 9.26
C LYS A 71 0.03 -12.59 9.95
N ASP A 72 1.27 -12.63 9.47
CA ASP A 72 2.34 -13.52 9.93
C ASP A 72 3.42 -12.78 10.76
N VAL A 73 3.29 -11.46 11.01
CA VAL A 73 4.20 -10.71 11.91
C VAL A 73 3.45 -10.28 13.17
N SER A 74 3.53 -11.16 14.17
CA SER A 74 2.81 -11.05 15.44
C SER A 74 3.54 -10.24 16.52
N ASP A 75 4.38 -9.26 16.19
CA ASP A 75 4.89 -8.32 17.22
C ASP A 75 5.52 -7.04 16.61
N GLY A 76 4.81 -5.91 16.71
CA GLY A 76 5.44 -4.58 16.79
C GLY A 76 5.92 -3.87 15.51
N ALA A 77 5.79 -4.44 14.30
CA ALA A 77 6.26 -3.77 13.07
C ALA A 77 5.30 -2.66 12.59
N ARG A 78 5.38 -1.48 13.23
CA ARG A 78 4.78 -0.23 12.74
C ARG A 78 5.54 0.20 11.48
N TYR A 79 5.04 -0.11 10.29
CA TYR A 79 5.61 0.43 9.04
C TYR A 79 5.56 1.96 9.08
N PRO A 80 6.69 2.69 8.94
CA PRO A 80 6.67 4.14 8.91
C PRO A 80 6.14 4.60 7.54
N LEU A 81 4.85 4.97 7.49
CA LEU A 81 4.34 5.78 6.40
C LEU A 81 4.97 7.18 6.52
N GLY A 82 5.81 7.51 5.52
CA GLY A 82 6.19 8.87 5.11
C GLY A 82 6.23 9.95 6.19
N GLN A 83 7.42 10.22 6.72
CA GLN A 83 7.75 11.55 7.25
C GLN A 83 7.69 12.55 6.08
N GLN A 84 6.55 13.21 5.93
CA GLN A 84 6.41 14.37 5.07
C GLN A 84 7.23 15.50 5.70
N SER A 85 8.23 15.94 4.95
CA SER A 85 9.26 16.90 5.32
C SER A 85 8.66 18.29 5.54
N PHE A 86 8.78 18.84 6.76
CA PHE A 86 8.77 20.29 6.96
C PHE A 86 10.22 20.75 7.11
N PHE A 87 10.76 21.33 6.04
CA PHE A 87 12.05 22.02 6.04
C PHE A 87 11.98 23.27 6.95
N ARG A 88 12.84 23.32 7.98
CA ARG A 88 13.64 24.50 8.42
C ARG A 88 14.94 23.90 8.96
N GLY A 89 16.05 23.92 8.20
CA GLY A 89 17.09 24.96 8.28
C GLY A 89 17.67 25.04 9.71
N ALA A 90 18.93 24.80 10.03
CA ALA A 90 20.15 24.83 9.24
C ALA A 90 21.25 24.02 9.95
N SER A 91 22.24 23.64 9.13
CA SER A 91 23.50 22.97 9.42
C SER A 91 24.25 23.44 10.68
N ARG A 92 24.86 22.48 11.39
CA ARG A 92 26.27 22.51 11.80
C ARG A 92 26.69 21.14 12.37
N VAL A 93 27.72 20.57 11.77
CA VAL A 93 28.49 19.40 12.23
C VAL A 93 29.96 19.86 12.24
N PRO A 94 30.91 19.17 12.87
CA PRO A 94 31.03 18.70 14.25
C PRO A 94 32.30 19.28 14.93
N SER A 95 32.59 18.92 16.18
CA SER A 95 33.96 18.52 16.54
C SER A 95 34.05 17.73 17.85
N ARG A 96 34.77 16.61 17.76
CA ARG A 96 35.17 15.70 18.83
C ARG A 96 36.24 16.34 19.72
N ALA A 97 36.11 16.18 21.03
CA ALA A 97 37.17 15.90 22.01
C ALA A 97 36.46 15.60 23.35
N GLY A 98 36.67 14.51 24.08
CA GLY A 98 37.93 13.82 24.31
C GLY A 98 38.41 14.10 25.74
N ARG A 99 37.81 13.39 26.73
CA ARG A 99 38.33 13.02 28.07
C ARG A 99 38.99 14.10 28.96
N ARG A 100 38.51 14.24 30.20
CA ARG A 100 39.13 13.74 31.46
C ARG A 100 38.37 14.29 32.67
N ARG A 101 38.03 13.39 33.62
CA ARG A 101 37.54 13.74 34.97
C ARG A 101 38.71 14.28 35.81
N PRO A 102 38.55 15.34 36.61
CA PRO A 102 39.47 15.65 37.70
C PRO A 102 39.16 14.80 38.95
N PRO A 103 40.14 14.60 39.85
CA PRO A 103 40.02 13.69 41.00
C PRO A 103 39.22 14.30 42.15
N ARG A 104 38.80 13.39 43.03
CA ARG A 104 38.18 13.65 44.33
C ARG A 104 39.29 14.00 45.32
N TRP A 105 39.08 15.07 46.08
CA TRP A 105 39.66 15.30 47.40
C TRP A 105 38.54 15.81 48.28
#